data_AF-A0A813UGA8-F1
#
_entry.id   AF-A0A813UGA8-F1
#
_cell.length_a   1.000
_cell.length_b   1.000
_cell.length_c   1.000
_cell.angle_alpha   90.00
_cell.angle_beta   90.00
_cell.angle_gamma   90.00
#
_symmetry.space_group_name_H-M   'P 1'
#
loop_
_entity.id
_entity.type
_entity.pdbx_description
1 polymer ?
#
loop_
_entity_poly.entity_id
_entity_poly.type
_entity_poly.pdbx_seq_one_letter_code
_entity_poly.pdbx_strand_id
1 'polypeptide(L)'
;MPPKRRAAKAKTAATPAKRKASSAKTPASKRAKKQVVEEEEEEETTVADEVEEEEQPKTEEEASSKSDIIKQLRAADANKTKPKKHSADKNIPGSISYEVIDDYDAMLNQTNIGANNNKYYVVQALKQGGNYYTWTRWGRVGESGQNQMLGPFSSSDAAIKQFKSKFKDKTRNDWDKRDQFKKVTGKYDLIDVADDGEEEDENEQGKLSTNKPTTIEDKEGTVYAASKLHLATQSLIRLIFDTDMFKDALKTYDIDVKKMPLGKLSKSQIAKGFEILEELEAVMENKKKGSYDEISSKFYTVIPHDFGRVRPKPINNREALQQKYDMLAVLADIELAQSIQKNKDDETTTKKKAEQAKPHPYDVNYDLLKCSLEHVDANSDEFKTIKKYTENTQGYRKCKIIDVWRVGREGDSERFSAHDKIENRKLLWHGTNVAVVVAILKSGLRIMPHSGGRVGKGIYFASENGKSSGYVGVTQDQGKQIGIMFLNEVALGKEHSITVDDSSLKKPPANFDSVVARGQTEPDPKDDAELTIDGKKITVPTGKPIRTTYSSSSFAQSEYLIYQENQCRIRYLLKMQF
;
A
#
# COMPACT_ATOMS: atom_id res chain seq x y z
N MET A 1 -16.29 -28.56 54.67
CA MET A 1 -15.67 -28.82 55.99
C MET A 1 -15.21 -30.28 56.05
N PRO A 2 -14.07 -30.59 56.70
CA PRO A 2 -12.95 -31.33 56.07
C PRO A 2 -12.67 -32.71 56.74
N PRO A 3 -11.59 -33.44 56.37
CA PRO A 3 -10.21 -33.18 56.87
C PRO A 3 -9.09 -33.33 55.79
N LYS A 4 -8.13 -32.39 55.66
CA LYS A 4 -6.79 -32.27 56.29
C LYS A 4 -5.75 -33.40 56.06
N ARG A 5 -4.68 -33.09 55.32
CA ARG A 5 -3.26 -33.55 55.45
C ARG A 5 -2.40 -32.64 54.52
N ARG A 6 -1.56 -31.68 54.95
CA ARG A 6 -0.30 -31.60 55.74
C ARG A 6 0.99 -31.90 54.91
N ALA A 7 2.00 -31.04 55.13
CA ALA A 7 3.44 -31.07 54.75
C ALA A 7 3.83 -30.37 53.42
N ALA A 8 4.94 -29.63 53.28
CA ALA A 8 5.90 -29.00 54.21
C ALA A 8 6.75 -28.00 53.40
N LYS A 9 7.21 -26.91 54.04
CA LYS A 9 8.18 -25.94 53.51
C LYS A 9 9.60 -26.34 53.90
N ALA A 10 10.57 -26.17 53.01
CA ALA A 10 11.96 -25.90 53.36
C ALA A 10 12.56 -24.94 52.31
N LYS A 11 13.05 -23.79 52.79
CA LYS A 11 13.93 -22.84 52.08
C LYS A 11 15.37 -23.26 52.34
N THR A 12 16.27 -23.02 51.38
CA THR A 12 17.56 -22.36 51.62
C THR A 12 18.20 -21.93 50.30
N ALA A 13 18.73 -20.71 50.29
CA ALA A 13 19.55 -20.12 49.24
C ALA A 13 21.01 -20.08 49.73
N ALA A 14 21.98 -20.27 48.83
CA ALA A 14 23.31 -19.65 48.86
C ALA A 14 24.19 -20.11 47.68
N THR A 15 24.48 -19.19 46.76
CA THR A 15 25.75 -19.06 46.00
C THR A 15 26.80 -18.42 46.95
N PRO A 16 28.12 -18.27 46.65
CA PRO A 16 28.84 -18.42 45.37
C PRO A 16 30.26 -19.05 45.43
N ALA A 17 30.86 -19.38 44.27
CA ALA A 17 32.32 -19.51 44.16
C ALA A 17 32.86 -19.21 42.76
N LYS A 18 33.97 -18.47 42.76
CA LYS A 18 34.76 -17.91 41.66
C LYS A 18 35.55 -18.97 40.88
N ARG A 19 35.82 -18.71 39.60
CA ARG A 19 37.06 -19.15 38.93
C ARG A 19 37.59 -18.06 37.99
N LYS A 20 38.88 -17.74 38.19
CA LYS A 20 39.75 -16.84 37.41
C LYS A 20 40.57 -17.68 36.40
N ALA A 21 40.87 -17.11 35.23
CA ALA A 21 42.09 -17.31 34.42
C ALA A 21 42.09 -16.20 33.34
N SER A 22 42.85 -15.11 33.47
CA SER A 22 44.28 -14.88 33.20
C SER A 22 44.56 -14.42 31.75
N SER A 23 45.03 -13.18 31.66
CA SER A 23 45.53 -12.47 30.49
C SER A 23 46.96 -12.86 30.11
N ALA A 24 47.29 -12.83 28.81
CA ALA A 24 48.65 -12.57 28.31
C ALA A 24 48.59 -11.72 27.03
N LYS A 25 49.64 -10.93 26.82
CA LYS A 25 49.68 -9.65 26.09
C LYS A 25 50.80 -9.70 25.03
N THR A 26 50.50 -9.26 23.80
CA THR A 26 51.39 -8.50 22.83
C THR A 26 52.66 -9.19 22.24
N PRO A 27 53.29 -8.72 21.14
CA PRO A 27 53.38 -7.31 20.66
C PRO A 27 53.20 -7.02 19.15
N ALA A 28 53.10 -5.72 18.88
CA ALA A 28 53.02 -5.05 17.58
C ALA A 28 54.38 -4.95 16.86
N SER A 29 54.35 -4.73 15.55
CA SER A 29 55.44 -4.08 14.79
C SER A 29 54.89 -3.15 13.70
N LYS A 30 55.62 -2.07 13.45
CA LYS A 30 55.30 -0.86 12.69
C LYS A 30 56.11 -0.80 11.37
N ARG A 31 55.46 -0.26 10.32
CA ARG A 31 55.91 0.83 9.41
C ARG A 31 57.01 0.61 8.34
N ALA A 32 56.64 0.88 7.07
CA ALA A 32 57.35 1.69 6.04
C ALA A 32 56.39 1.83 4.83
N LYS A 33 55.92 3.01 4.35
CA LYS A 33 56.53 4.14 3.60
C LYS A 33 57.29 3.76 2.31
N LYS A 34 56.74 4.11 1.13
CA LYS A 34 57.43 4.75 -0.02
C LYS A 34 56.43 5.19 -1.13
N GLN A 35 56.47 6.49 -1.49
CA GLN A 35 56.74 7.08 -2.85
C GLN A 35 55.54 6.96 -3.80
N VAL A 36 54.83 8.02 -4.23
CA VAL A 36 55.20 9.29 -4.90
C VAL A 36 56.13 9.08 -6.09
N VAL A 37 55.53 9.08 -7.27
CA VAL A 37 56.12 9.36 -8.59
C VAL A 37 55.07 10.20 -9.34
N GLU A 38 55.46 11.43 -9.68
CA GLU A 38 54.85 12.31 -10.68
C GLU A 38 55.29 11.88 -12.10
N GLU A 39 54.76 12.58 -13.11
CA GLU A 39 55.10 12.53 -14.55
C GLU A 39 54.37 11.43 -15.33
N GLU A 40 53.75 11.67 -16.49
CA GLU A 40 53.87 12.77 -17.44
C GLU A 40 52.61 12.79 -18.33
N GLU A 41 52.23 13.98 -18.80
CA GLU A 41 51.28 14.19 -19.88
C GLU A 41 51.92 13.74 -21.21
N GLU A 42 51.23 12.90 -21.97
CA GLU A 42 51.46 12.80 -23.41
C GLU A 42 50.16 13.13 -24.13
N GLU A 43 50.14 14.33 -24.72
CA GLU A 43 49.31 14.68 -25.87
C GLU A 43 49.76 13.82 -27.06
N GLU A 44 48.86 13.08 -27.68
CA GLU A 44 48.99 12.78 -29.10
C GLU A 44 47.63 12.89 -29.80
N THR A 45 47.63 13.79 -30.77
CA THR A 45 46.56 14.20 -31.67
C THR A 45 46.10 13.07 -32.59
N THR A 46 44.79 12.84 -32.71
CA THR A 46 44.21 12.19 -33.90
C THR A 46 42.90 12.88 -34.34
N VAL A 47 43.04 13.60 -35.44
CA VAL A 47 42.16 13.75 -36.61
C VAL A 47 40.64 13.63 -36.39
N ALA A 48 39.94 14.74 -36.63
CA ALA A 48 38.51 14.78 -36.83
C ALA A 48 38.13 14.10 -38.15
N ASP A 49 37.33 13.05 -38.07
CA ASP A 49 36.48 12.58 -39.16
C ASP A 49 35.02 12.80 -38.73
N GLU A 50 34.34 13.67 -39.47
CA GLU A 50 32.90 13.87 -39.40
C GLU A 50 32.22 12.63 -39.99
N VAL A 51 31.45 11.91 -39.16
CA VAL A 51 30.43 10.98 -39.62
C VAL A 51 29.15 11.30 -38.87
N GLU A 52 28.14 11.73 -39.63
CA GLU A 52 26.77 11.95 -39.19
C GLU A 52 26.20 10.65 -38.58
N GLU A 53 25.97 10.65 -37.26
CA GLU A 53 25.08 9.68 -36.61
C GLU A 53 23.67 10.26 -36.57
N GLU A 54 22.75 9.58 -37.27
CA GLU A 54 21.31 9.76 -37.16
C GLU A 54 20.86 9.63 -35.69
N GLU A 55 20.20 10.67 -35.17
CA GLU A 55 19.53 10.66 -33.88
C GLU A 55 18.45 9.57 -33.84
N GLN A 56 18.75 8.44 -33.18
CA GLN A 56 17.71 7.57 -32.63
C GLN A 56 17.23 8.17 -31.30
N PRO A 57 15.90 8.26 -31.06
CA PRO A 57 15.38 8.80 -29.82
C PRO A 57 15.66 7.83 -28.68
N LYS A 58 16.44 8.28 -27.70
CA LYS A 58 16.59 7.62 -26.39
C LYS A 58 15.25 7.68 -25.65
N THR A 59 14.54 6.56 -25.60
CA THR A 59 13.52 6.31 -24.58
C THR A 59 14.19 5.93 -23.27
N GLU A 60 14.55 6.95 -22.48
CA GLU A 60 14.86 6.79 -21.06
C GLU A 60 13.56 6.92 -20.24
N GLU A 61 12.78 5.83 -20.14
CA GLU A 61 11.93 5.62 -18.95
C GLU A 61 12.81 4.94 -17.91
N GLU A 62 13.61 5.74 -17.18
CA GLU A 62 14.25 5.27 -15.96
C GLU A 62 13.18 4.89 -14.94
N ALA A 63 13.26 3.68 -14.40
CA ALA A 63 12.49 3.27 -13.23
C ALA A 63 12.67 4.33 -12.13
N SER A 64 11.58 5.06 -11.82
CA SER A 64 11.53 6.12 -10.81
C SER A 64 12.33 5.73 -9.56
N SER A 65 13.38 6.48 -9.24
CA SER A 65 14.22 6.16 -8.09
C SER A 65 13.43 6.27 -6.79
N LYS A 66 13.95 5.62 -5.72
CA LYS A 66 13.45 5.76 -4.34
C LYS A 66 13.25 7.22 -3.92
N SER A 67 14.06 8.14 -4.46
CA SER A 67 13.98 9.57 -4.16
C SER A 67 12.86 10.30 -4.91
N ASP A 68 12.42 9.79 -6.05
CA ASP A 68 11.49 10.50 -6.94
C ASP A 68 10.04 10.32 -6.50
N ILE A 69 9.66 9.17 -5.95
CA ILE A 69 8.32 8.99 -5.36
C ILE A 69 8.17 9.76 -4.05
N ILE A 70 9.20 9.80 -3.19
CA ILE A 70 9.18 10.66 -1.98
C ILE A 70 8.99 12.12 -2.40
N LYS A 71 9.66 12.57 -3.46
CA LYS A 71 9.45 13.91 -4.04
C LYS A 71 8.05 14.05 -4.63
N GLN A 72 7.51 13.07 -5.36
CA GLN A 72 6.16 13.11 -5.93
C GLN A 72 5.06 13.16 -4.87
N LEU A 73 5.15 12.32 -3.82
CA LEU A 73 4.21 12.32 -2.69
C LEU A 73 4.25 13.66 -1.95
N ARG A 74 5.44 14.23 -1.73
CA ARG A 74 5.61 15.56 -1.12
C ARG A 74 5.11 16.70 -2.02
N ALA A 75 5.40 16.66 -3.31
CA ALA A 75 4.96 17.66 -4.28
C ALA A 75 3.43 17.65 -4.46
N ALA A 76 2.82 16.46 -4.44
CA ALA A 76 1.38 16.32 -4.50
C ALA A 76 0.68 16.88 -3.25
N ASP A 77 1.31 16.83 -2.07
CA ASP A 77 0.79 17.46 -0.85
C ASP A 77 1.02 18.98 -0.82
N ALA A 78 2.10 19.49 -1.43
CA ALA A 78 2.42 20.92 -1.47
C ALA A 78 1.45 21.76 -2.32
N ASN A 79 0.70 21.15 -3.24
CA ASN A 79 -0.23 21.83 -4.16
C ASN A 79 -1.62 22.13 -3.58
N LYS A 80 -1.87 21.91 -2.27
CA LYS A 80 -3.16 22.22 -1.64
C LYS A 80 -3.20 23.67 -1.13
N THR A 81 -3.95 24.52 -1.83
CA THR A 81 -4.22 25.93 -1.49
C THR A 81 -5.60 26.17 -0.86
N LYS A 82 -6.42 25.12 -0.65
CA LYS A 82 -7.69 25.22 0.10
C LYS A 82 -7.43 25.01 1.61
N PRO A 83 -8.04 25.81 2.51
CA PRO A 83 -7.94 25.61 3.96
C PRO A 83 -8.55 24.26 4.36
N LYS A 84 -7.82 23.46 5.15
CA LYS A 84 -8.29 22.18 5.68
C LYS A 84 -9.58 22.41 6.50
N LYS A 85 -10.65 21.68 6.20
CA LYS A 85 -11.86 21.64 7.02
C LYS A 85 -11.61 20.64 8.15
N HIS A 86 -11.86 21.04 9.39
CA HIS A 86 -11.60 20.21 10.57
C HIS A 86 -12.90 19.87 11.28
N SER A 87 -13.17 18.58 11.46
CA SER A 87 -14.34 18.11 12.20
C SER A 87 -14.04 17.97 13.69
N ALA A 88 -15.02 18.31 14.53
CA ALA A 88 -14.91 18.09 15.97
C ALA A 88 -14.82 16.58 16.27
N ASP A 89 -13.98 16.21 17.23
CA ASP A 89 -13.79 14.81 17.62
C ASP A 89 -15.13 14.13 17.94
N LYS A 90 -15.42 13.01 17.25
CA LYS A 90 -16.66 12.22 17.40
C LYS A 90 -16.93 11.74 18.84
N ASN A 91 -15.96 11.83 19.74
CA ASN A 91 -16.09 11.46 21.16
C ASN A 91 -16.52 12.62 22.05
N ILE A 92 -16.73 13.81 21.49
CA ILE A 92 -17.36 14.93 22.18
C ILE A 92 -18.87 14.67 22.22
N PRO A 93 -19.52 14.73 23.40
CA PRO A 93 -20.97 14.65 23.48
C PRO A 93 -21.63 15.75 22.65
N GLY A 94 -22.44 15.38 21.64
CA GLY A 94 -23.04 16.32 20.70
C GLY A 94 -22.03 16.96 19.75
N SER A 95 -20.98 16.24 19.34
CA SER A 95 -19.87 16.71 18.49
C SER A 95 -20.30 17.55 17.28
N ILE A 96 -21.42 17.22 16.65
CA ILE A 96 -21.99 17.94 15.49
C ILE A 96 -22.25 19.43 15.77
N SER A 97 -22.47 19.79 17.04
CA SER A 97 -22.73 21.18 17.44
C SER A 97 -21.46 22.00 17.73
N TYR A 98 -20.28 21.39 17.64
CA TYR A 98 -19.00 22.06 17.86
C TYR A 98 -18.29 22.29 16.54
N GLU A 99 -17.71 23.49 16.40
CA GLU A 99 -16.86 23.86 15.27
C GLU A 99 -15.40 23.94 15.75
N VAL A 100 -14.47 23.38 14.97
CA VAL A 100 -13.04 23.58 15.22
C VAL A 100 -12.68 25.01 14.83
N ILE A 101 -11.94 25.70 15.69
CA ILE A 101 -11.46 27.05 15.44
C ILE A 101 -10.26 26.98 14.51
N ASP A 102 -10.38 27.60 13.32
CA ASP A 102 -9.33 27.66 12.31
C ASP A 102 -8.67 26.29 12.05
N ASP A 103 -7.35 26.22 12.20
CA ASP A 103 -6.54 25.01 12.02
C ASP A 103 -6.18 24.31 13.34
N TYR A 104 -6.72 24.73 14.48
CA TYR A 104 -6.32 24.27 15.81
C TYR A 104 -6.85 22.88 16.15
N ASP A 105 -6.34 21.89 15.43
CA ASP A 105 -6.61 20.46 15.55
C ASP A 105 -5.31 19.68 15.37
N ALA A 106 -4.96 18.86 16.37
CA ALA A 106 -3.74 18.06 16.33
C ALA A 106 -3.98 16.64 16.81
N MET A 107 -3.55 15.70 15.98
CA MET A 107 -3.44 14.29 16.32
C MET A 107 -1.96 13.93 16.54
N LEU A 108 -1.65 13.45 17.74
CA LEU A 108 -0.29 13.12 18.14
C LEU A 108 -0.16 11.64 18.47
N ASN A 109 0.99 11.05 18.14
CA ASN A 109 1.26 9.64 18.44
C ASN A 109 2.64 9.45 19.10
N GLN A 110 2.79 8.40 19.88
CA GLN A 110 4.05 8.03 20.51
C GLN A 110 4.14 6.52 20.72
N THR A 111 5.13 5.91 20.09
CA THR A 111 5.49 4.51 20.33
C THR A 111 6.90 4.38 20.91
N ASN A 112 7.03 3.54 21.92
CA ASN A 112 8.31 3.04 22.45
C ASN A 112 8.13 1.57 22.81
N ILE A 113 8.74 0.71 22.01
CA ILE A 113 8.66 -0.74 22.16
C ILE A 113 9.23 -1.18 23.49
N GLY A 114 10.41 -0.68 23.89
CA GLY A 114 11.08 -1.04 25.16
C GLY A 114 10.20 -0.83 26.39
N ALA A 115 9.47 0.28 26.43
CA ALA A 115 8.58 0.62 27.55
C ALA A 115 7.11 0.16 27.35
N ASN A 116 6.80 -0.59 26.28
CA ASN A 116 5.44 -0.95 25.87
C ASN A 116 4.47 0.26 25.83
N ASN A 117 4.98 1.41 25.38
CA ASN A 117 4.16 2.59 25.15
C ASN A 117 3.74 2.60 23.68
N ASN A 118 2.44 2.70 23.44
CA ASN A 118 1.85 2.96 22.14
C ASN A 118 0.61 3.83 22.40
N LYS A 119 0.77 5.16 22.32
CA LYS A 119 -0.17 6.13 22.88
C LYS A 119 -0.48 7.23 21.89
N TYR A 120 -1.73 7.67 21.88
CA TYR A 120 -2.16 8.84 21.13
C TYR A 120 -2.59 9.99 22.04
N TYR A 121 -2.62 11.20 21.47
CA TYR A 121 -3.16 12.40 22.09
C TYR A 121 -3.81 13.28 21.02
N VAL A 122 -5.11 13.52 21.14
CA VAL A 122 -5.89 14.49 20.36
C VAL A 122 -6.02 15.77 21.16
N VAL A 123 -5.87 16.91 20.51
CA VAL A 123 -6.21 18.23 21.06
C VAL A 123 -6.89 19.08 20.01
N GLN A 124 -7.96 19.77 20.37
CA GLN A 124 -8.73 20.66 19.48
C GLN A 124 -9.14 21.94 20.23
N ALA A 125 -9.10 23.09 19.55
CA ALA A 125 -9.77 24.30 20.01
C ALA A 125 -11.13 24.41 19.34
N LEU A 126 -12.19 24.63 20.12
CA LEU A 126 -13.57 24.47 19.67
C LEU A 126 -14.42 25.68 20.02
N LYS A 127 -15.49 25.91 19.24
CA LYS A 127 -16.55 26.89 19.49
C LYS A 127 -17.91 26.22 19.43
N GLN A 128 -18.80 26.59 20.34
CA GLN A 128 -20.21 26.17 20.35
C GLN A 128 -21.08 27.30 20.91
N GLY A 129 -22.06 27.77 20.14
CA GLY A 129 -23.05 28.74 20.64
C GLY A 129 -22.47 30.02 21.27
N GLY A 130 -21.30 30.47 20.79
CA GLY A 130 -20.58 31.64 21.32
C GLY A 130 -19.62 31.37 22.49
N ASN A 131 -19.62 30.15 23.02
CA ASN A 131 -18.64 29.69 24.01
C ASN A 131 -17.44 29.01 23.34
N TYR A 132 -16.29 29.05 24.00
CA TYR A 132 -15.04 28.48 23.47
C TYR A 132 -14.49 27.41 24.41
N TYR A 133 -13.86 26.38 23.85
CA TYR A 133 -13.38 25.22 24.60
C TYR A 133 -12.05 24.70 24.05
N THR A 134 -11.34 23.94 24.87
CA THR A 134 -10.23 23.09 24.42
C THR A 134 -10.54 21.66 24.76
N TRP A 135 -10.71 20.83 23.74
CA TRP A 135 -10.90 19.40 23.89
C TRP A 135 -9.55 18.69 23.90
N THR A 136 -9.40 17.69 24.76
CA THR A 136 -8.26 16.78 24.76
C THR A 136 -8.73 15.35 24.95
N ARG A 137 -8.11 14.40 24.24
CA ARG A 137 -8.40 12.97 24.40
C ARG A 137 -7.14 12.14 24.20
N TRP A 138 -6.87 11.19 25.09
CA TRP A 138 -5.63 10.45 25.10
C TRP A 138 -5.82 9.03 25.60
N GLY A 139 -4.96 8.13 25.14
CA GLY A 139 -5.05 6.74 25.54
C GLY A 139 -4.07 5.87 24.78
N ARG A 140 -4.29 4.56 24.89
CA ARG A 140 -3.58 3.57 24.08
C ARG A 140 -4.17 3.53 22.67
N VAL A 141 -3.34 3.47 21.64
CA VAL A 141 -3.79 3.30 20.24
C VAL A 141 -4.68 2.05 20.15
N GLY A 142 -5.80 2.14 19.43
CA GLY A 142 -6.90 1.17 19.39
C GLY A 142 -8.06 1.45 20.36
N GLU A 143 -7.81 2.15 21.47
CA GLU A 143 -8.79 2.39 22.55
C GLU A 143 -9.34 3.83 22.55
N SER A 144 -10.58 4.01 23.03
CA SER A 144 -11.23 5.34 23.10
C SER A 144 -10.56 6.31 24.08
N GLY A 145 -9.81 5.79 25.05
CA GLY A 145 -9.01 6.57 25.99
C GLY A 145 -9.83 7.38 27.00
N GLN A 146 -9.14 8.29 27.69
CA GLN A 146 -9.73 9.31 28.56
C GLN A 146 -9.84 10.62 27.78
N ASN A 147 -10.76 11.48 28.18
CA ASN A 147 -10.93 12.80 27.58
C ASN A 147 -11.17 13.88 28.63
N GLN A 148 -11.02 15.12 28.21
CA GLN A 148 -11.29 16.30 29.02
C GLN A 148 -11.69 17.47 28.10
N MET A 149 -12.85 18.05 28.39
CA MET A 149 -13.27 19.35 27.86
C MET A 149 -12.82 20.44 28.84
N LEU A 150 -12.04 21.40 28.38
CA LEU A 150 -11.63 22.57 29.15
C LEU A 150 -12.44 23.78 28.70
N GLY A 151 -12.92 24.57 29.65
CA GLY A 151 -13.82 25.70 29.41
C GLY A 151 -15.16 25.52 30.12
N PRO A 152 -16.19 26.32 29.78
CA PRO A 152 -16.16 27.35 28.72
C PRO A 152 -15.17 28.47 29.02
N PHE A 153 -14.52 28.98 27.98
CA PHE A 153 -13.68 30.17 28.01
C PHE A 153 -14.45 31.37 27.47
N SER A 154 -14.11 32.56 27.97
CA SER A 154 -14.74 33.83 27.57
C SER A 154 -14.30 34.34 26.19
N SER A 155 -13.24 33.78 25.60
CA SER A 155 -12.75 34.16 24.27
C SER A 155 -12.10 33.00 23.51
N SER A 156 -12.07 33.09 22.18
CA SER A 156 -11.34 32.18 21.30
C SER A 156 -9.85 32.14 21.65
N ASP A 157 -9.24 33.30 21.92
CA ASP A 157 -7.82 33.40 22.26
C ASP A 157 -7.45 32.59 23.51
N ALA A 158 -8.34 32.53 24.50
CA ALA A 158 -8.10 31.72 25.70
C ALA A 158 -8.11 30.22 25.38
N ALA A 159 -9.05 29.75 24.56
CA ALA A 159 -9.10 28.37 24.08
C ALA A 159 -7.87 28.02 23.22
N ILE A 160 -7.48 28.91 22.29
CA ILE A 160 -6.29 28.76 21.44
C ILE A 160 -5.01 28.73 22.29
N LYS A 161 -4.88 29.62 23.28
CA LYS A 161 -3.74 29.63 24.20
C LYS A 161 -3.62 28.31 24.96
N GLN A 162 -4.75 27.76 25.41
CA GLN A 162 -4.76 26.48 26.10
C GLN A 162 -4.42 25.32 25.18
N PHE A 163 -4.92 25.33 23.93
CA PHE A 163 -4.52 24.39 22.88
C PHE A 163 -3.00 24.42 22.67
N LYS A 164 -2.42 25.60 22.41
CA LYS A 164 -0.98 25.78 22.16
C LYS A 164 -0.13 25.30 23.33
N SER A 165 -0.60 25.57 24.55
CA SER A 165 0.04 25.10 25.79
C SER A 165 0.07 23.57 25.88
N LYS A 166 -1.07 22.90 25.65
CA LYS A 166 -1.15 21.43 25.62
C LYS A 166 -0.27 20.84 24.53
N PHE A 167 -0.33 21.39 23.32
CA PHE A 167 0.52 20.96 22.21
C PHE A 167 2.01 21.03 22.59
N LYS A 168 2.47 22.19 23.06
CA LYS A 168 3.87 22.41 23.47
C LYS A 168 4.32 21.50 24.62
N ASP A 169 3.46 21.22 25.60
CA ASP A 169 3.76 20.27 26.67
C ASP A 169 4.01 18.84 26.12
N LYS A 170 3.16 18.40 25.18
CA LYS A 170 3.22 17.05 24.61
C LYS A 170 4.31 16.86 23.56
N THR A 171 4.65 17.90 22.80
CA THR A 171 5.56 17.81 21.65
C THR A 171 6.88 18.54 21.85
N ARG A 172 6.96 19.50 22.78
CA ARG A 172 8.06 20.49 22.90
C ARG A 172 8.25 21.39 21.67
N ASN A 173 7.25 21.47 20.80
CA ASN A 173 7.23 22.34 19.63
C ASN A 173 6.17 23.44 19.80
N ASP A 174 6.37 24.59 19.17
CA ASP A 174 5.36 25.66 19.10
C ASP A 174 4.41 25.40 17.94
N TRP A 175 3.09 25.50 18.17
CA TRP A 175 2.08 25.25 17.14
C TRP A 175 2.24 26.15 15.91
N ASP A 176 2.54 27.43 16.14
CA ASP A 176 2.67 28.43 15.07
C ASP A 176 3.91 28.20 14.19
N LYS A 177 4.80 27.27 14.58
CA LYS A 177 6.00 26.86 13.84
C LYS A 177 5.97 25.38 13.48
N ARG A 178 4.78 24.78 13.42
CA ARG A 178 4.59 23.34 13.17
C ARG A 178 5.12 22.88 11.80
N ASP A 179 5.24 23.76 10.82
CA ASP A 179 5.86 23.42 9.53
C ASP A 179 7.35 23.06 9.68
N GLN A 180 7.98 23.49 10.79
CA GLN A 180 9.35 23.17 11.17
C GLN A 180 9.40 22.16 12.34
N PHE A 181 8.33 21.37 12.54
CA PHE A 181 8.23 20.43 13.65
C PHE A 181 9.44 19.49 13.70
N LYS A 182 10.02 19.35 14.90
CA LYS A 182 11.10 18.41 15.15
C LYS A 182 10.71 17.42 16.23
N LYS A 183 10.72 16.13 15.89
CA LYS A 183 10.52 15.05 16.84
C LYS A 183 11.53 15.15 17.98
N VAL A 184 11.03 15.27 19.22
CA VAL A 184 11.85 15.18 20.44
C VAL A 184 11.75 13.79 21.05
N THR A 185 12.89 13.19 21.42
CA THR A 185 12.96 11.89 22.08
C THR A 185 12.09 11.85 23.34
N GLY A 186 11.30 10.79 23.50
CA GLY A 186 10.42 10.63 24.68
C GLY A 186 9.18 11.51 24.70
N LYS A 187 8.93 12.32 23.67
CA LYS A 187 7.70 13.12 23.49
C LYS A 187 6.80 12.55 22.41
N TYR A 188 5.62 13.13 22.18
CA TYR A 188 4.76 12.75 21.06
C TYR A 188 5.33 13.27 19.73
N ASP A 189 4.94 12.63 18.63
CA ASP A 189 5.11 13.10 17.25
C ASP A 189 3.79 13.65 16.71
N LEU A 190 3.85 14.52 15.71
CA LEU A 190 2.68 15.05 15.02
C LEU A 190 2.33 14.16 13.82
N ILE A 191 1.09 13.70 13.76
CA ILE A 191 0.55 12.98 12.60
C ILE A 191 -0.06 14.02 11.66
N ASP A 192 0.45 14.07 10.43
CA ASP A 192 -0.14 14.94 9.41
C ASP A 192 -1.40 14.27 8.86
N VAL A 193 -2.53 14.86 9.21
CA VAL A 193 -3.87 14.41 8.86
C VAL A 193 -4.31 15.12 7.58
N ALA A 194 -4.74 14.35 6.57
CA ALA A 194 -5.36 14.89 5.36
C ALA A 194 -6.77 15.46 5.65
N ASP A 195 -7.21 16.38 4.78
CA ASP A 195 -8.44 17.18 4.91
C ASP A 195 -9.70 16.34 5.18
N ASP A 196 -10.46 16.74 6.21
CA ASP A 196 -11.77 16.17 6.56
C ASP A 196 -12.80 16.70 5.56
N GLY A 197 -12.72 16.22 4.32
CA GLY A 197 -13.92 16.17 3.48
C GLY A 197 -15.02 15.52 4.32
N GLU A 198 -16.23 16.08 4.30
CA GLU A 198 -17.35 15.54 5.05
C GLU A 198 -17.41 14.04 4.76
N GLU A 199 -17.18 13.22 5.79
CA GLU A 199 -17.64 11.83 5.74
C GLU A 199 -19.17 11.95 5.75
N GLU A 200 -19.76 12.18 4.57
CA GLU A 200 -21.11 11.72 4.34
C GLU A 200 -21.04 10.21 4.65
N ASP A 201 -21.90 9.77 5.56
CA ASP A 201 -22.10 8.35 5.85
C ASP A 201 -22.67 7.71 4.56
N GLU A 202 -21.83 7.49 3.55
CA GLU A 202 -22.16 6.77 2.32
C GLU A 202 -22.25 5.27 2.64
N ASN A 203 -23.16 4.89 3.53
CA ASN A 203 -23.77 3.56 3.49
C ASN A 203 -25.01 3.63 2.60
N GLU A 204 -24.82 4.18 1.39
CA GLU A 204 -25.83 4.32 0.36
C GLU A 204 -25.87 3.06 -0.49
N GLN A 205 -26.68 2.10 -0.07
CA GLN A 205 -26.95 0.90 -0.86
C GLN A 205 -28.43 0.85 -1.23
N GLY A 206 -28.71 1.32 -2.45
CA GLY A 206 -29.96 1.03 -3.15
C GLY A 206 -30.11 -0.48 -3.33
N LYS A 207 -31.22 -1.03 -2.85
CA LYS A 207 -31.61 -2.42 -3.10
C LYS A 207 -31.74 -2.63 -4.62
N LEU A 208 -31.12 -3.69 -5.16
CA LEU A 208 -31.42 -4.16 -6.51
C LEU A 208 -32.93 -4.43 -6.63
N SER A 209 -33.63 -3.57 -7.37
CA SER A 209 -34.98 -3.84 -7.86
C SER A 209 -34.89 -4.37 -9.28
N THR A 210 -35.34 -5.61 -9.46
CA THR A 210 -35.65 -6.20 -10.76
C THR A 210 -36.92 -5.56 -11.32
N ASN A 211 -36.79 -4.46 -12.06
CA ASN A 211 -37.68 -3.99 -13.13
C ASN A 211 -37.23 -2.59 -13.56
N LYS A 212 -36.80 -2.42 -14.82
CA LYS A 212 -36.26 -1.16 -15.39
C LYS A 212 -37.16 0.05 -15.08
N PRO A 213 -36.76 0.94 -14.16
CA PRO A 213 -37.27 2.30 -14.14
C PRO A 213 -36.26 3.19 -14.87
N THR A 214 -36.74 4.27 -15.48
CA THR A 214 -35.87 5.23 -16.19
C THR A 214 -35.03 6.07 -15.21
N THR A 215 -35.44 6.11 -13.94
CA THR A 215 -34.81 6.85 -12.84
C THR A 215 -34.89 6.05 -11.53
N ILE A 216 -33.93 6.24 -10.64
CA ILE A 216 -33.89 5.63 -9.30
C ILE A 216 -33.87 6.75 -8.27
N GLU A 217 -34.78 6.71 -7.31
CA GLU A 217 -34.84 7.66 -6.20
C GLU A 217 -34.16 7.05 -4.96
N ASP A 218 -33.25 7.80 -4.34
CA ASP A 218 -32.66 7.39 -3.06
C ASP A 218 -33.61 7.66 -1.88
N LYS A 219 -33.17 7.35 -0.66
CA LYS A 219 -33.98 7.55 0.55
C LYS A 219 -34.18 9.03 0.90
N GLU A 220 -33.45 9.92 0.26
CA GLU A 220 -33.40 11.36 0.51
C GLU A 220 -34.17 12.15 -0.56
N GLY A 221 -34.74 11.44 -1.54
CA GLY A 221 -35.52 12.02 -2.63
C GLY A 221 -34.69 12.49 -3.82
N THR A 222 -33.39 12.15 -3.89
CA THR A 222 -32.56 12.47 -5.05
C THR A 222 -32.86 11.50 -6.18
N VAL A 223 -33.16 12.05 -7.35
CA VAL A 223 -33.45 11.28 -8.56
C VAL A 223 -32.18 11.10 -9.40
N TYR A 224 -31.78 9.85 -9.61
CA TYR A 224 -30.67 9.45 -10.46
C TYR A 224 -31.15 8.83 -11.77
N ALA A 225 -30.39 9.01 -12.84
CA ALA A 225 -30.56 8.26 -14.08
C ALA A 225 -30.21 6.77 -13.87
N ALA A 226 -30.80 5.88 -14.67
CA ALA A 226 -30.42 4.47 -14.68
C ALA A 226 -28.97 4.28 -15.14
N SER A 227 -28.21 3.40 -14.47
CA SER A 227 -26.84 3.10 -14.86
C SER A 227 -26.75 2.46 -16.25
N LYS A 228 -25.75 2.90 -17.03
CA LYS A 228 -25.45 2.34 -18.36
C LYS A 228 -24.62 1.06 -18.29
N LEU A 229 -24.06 0.76 -17.12
CA LEU A 229 -23.14 -0.36 -16.94
C LEU A 229 -23.87 -1.70 -16.86
N HIS A 230 -23.20 -2.75 -17.32
CA HIS A 230 -23.63 -4.12 -17.08
C HIS A 230 -23.80 -4.39 -15.57
N LEU A 231 -24.78 -5.21 -15.17
CA LEU A 231 -25.08 -5.48 -13.76
C LEU A 231 -23.87 -6.06 -12.99
N ALA A 232 -23.10 -6.93 -13.64
CA ALA A 232 -21.86 -7.45 -13.04
C ALA A 232 -20.85 -6.31 -12.81
N THR A 233 -20.72 -5.38 -13.76
CA THR A 233 -19.84 -4.21 -13.63
C THR A 233 -20.32 -3.29 -12.53
N GLN A 234 -21.62 -3.02 -12.40
CA GLN A 234 -22.17 -2.27 -11.25
C GLN A 234 -21.82 -2.95 -9.92
N SER A 235 -21.93 -4.29 -9.84
CA SER A 235 -21.53 -5.08 -8.67
C SER A 235 -20.03 -4.96 -8.35
N LEU A 236 -19.18 -4.89 -9.39
CA LEU A 236 -17.74 -4.66 -9.23
C LEU A 236 -17.44 -3.25 -8.75
N ILE A 237 -18.03 -2.22 -9.38
CA ILE A 237 -17.83 -0.81 -9.00
C ILE A 237 -18.26 -0.57 -7.56
N ARG A 238 -19.42 -1.10 -7.14
CA ARG A 238 -19.83 -1.05 -5.74
C ARG A 238 -18.78 -1.66 -4.81
N LEU A 239 -18.23 -2.82 -5.16
CA LEU A 239 -17.25 -3.53 -4.33
C LEU A 239 -15.94 -2.77 -4.16
N ILE A 240 -15.39 -2.25 -5.26
CA ILE A 240 -14.03 -1.67 -5.26
C ILE A 240 -13.98 -0.23 -4.75
N PHE A 241 -15.13 0.45 -4.69
CA PHE A 241 -15.29 1.79 -4.09
C PHE A 241 -15.95 1.76 -2.71
N ASP A 242 -16.12 0.58 -2.11
CA ASP A 242 -16.71 0.44 -0.78
C ASP A 242 -15.74 0.93 0.32
N THR A 243 -16.16 1.97 1.05
CA THR A 243 -15.40 2.54 2.17
C THR A 243 -15.19 1.53 3.31
N ASP A 244 -16.16 0.67 3.59
CA ASP A 244 -16.02 -0.34 4.64
C ASP A 244 -15.04 -1.43 4.24
N MET A 245 -14.96 -1.77 2.96
CA MET A 245 -13.91 -2.65 2.42
C MET A 245 -12.51 -2.07 2.68
N PHE A 246 -12.30 -0.77 2.45
CA PHE A 246 -11.01 -0.15 2.75
C PHE A 246 -10.72 -0.17 4.26
N LYS A 247 -11.71 0.11 5.12
CA LYS A 247 -11.54 0.03 6.59
C LYS A 247 -11.13 -1.37 7.01
N ASP A 248 -11.75 -2.39 6.44
CA ASP A 248 -11.45 -3.78 6.77
C ASP A 248 -10.06 -4.19 6.28
N ALA A 249 -9.65 -3.77 5.07
CA ALA A 249 -8.28 -3.98 4.60
C ALA A 249 -7.25 -3.34 5.54
N LEU A 250 -7.47 -2.11 6.00
CA LEU A 250 -6.60 -1.45 6.98
C LEU A 250 -6.50 -2.21 8.31
N LYS A 251 -7.62 -2.73 8.82
CA LYS A 251 -7.61 -3.53 10.05
C LYS A 251 -6.77 -4.80 9.93
N THR A 252 -6.71 -5.43 8.74
CA THR A 252 -5.87 -6.64 8.55
C THR A 252 -4.38 -6.37 8.71
N TYR A 253 -3.96 -5.11 8.60
CA TYR A 253 -2.59 -4.66 8.84
C TYR A 253 -2.35 -4.13 10.25
N ASP A 254 -3.30 -4.35 11.17
CA ASP A 254 -3.32 -3.81 12.52
C ASP A 254 -3.29 -2.26 12.55
N ILE A 255 -3.86 -1.60 11.54
CA ILE A 255 -3.90 -0.13 11.48
C ILE A 255 -5.11 0.39 12.25
N ASP A 256 -4.89 1.43 13.07
CA ASP A 256 -5.97 2.06 13.86
C ASP A 256 -6.83 2.98 12.98
N VAL A 257 -7.82 2.38 12.32
CA VAL A 257 -8.80 3.08 11.46
C VAL A 257 -9.67 4.10 12.20
N LYS A 258 -9.78 4.04 13.54
CA LYS A 258 -10.56 5.03 14.30
C LYS A 258 -9.80 6.34 14.46
N LYS A 259 -8.48 6.25 14.48
CA LYS A 259 -7.55 7.36 14.68
C LYS A 259 -6.97 7.89 13.39
N MET A 260 -6.89 7.01 12.40
CA MET A 260 -6.62 7.33 11.00
C MET A 260 -7.80 6.85 10.16
N PRO A 261 -8.96 7.52 10.23
CA PRO A 261 -10.02 7.25 9.28
C PRO A 261 -9.48 7.51 7.87
N LEU A 262 -10.07 6.82 6.92
CA LEU A 262 -9.58 6.65 5.56
C LEU A 262 -9.11 7.97 4.92
N GLY A 263 -9.87 9.05 5.09
CA GLY A 263 -9.58 10.38 4.56
C GLY A 263 -8.44 11.16 5.23
N LYS A 264 -7.83 10.63 6.29
CA LYS A 264 -6.85 11.31 7.16
C LYS A 264 -5.40 10.88 6.90
N LEU A 265 -5.12 9.87 6.08
CA LEU A 265 -3.74 9.46 5.80
C LEU A 265 -3.12 10.37 4.75
N SER A 266 -2.15 11.21 5.13
CA SER A 266 -1.44 12.08 4.18
C SER A 266 -0.36 11.32 3.40
N LYS A 267 -0.13 11.73 2.15
CA LYS A 267 0.96 11.22 1.32
C LYS A 267 2.30 11.45 2.01
N SER A 268 2.46 12.58 2.71
CA SER A 268 3.63 12.92 3.51
C SER A 268 3.90 11.89 4.63
N GLN A 269 2.85 11.39 5.29
CA GLN A 269 3.00 10.39 6.36
C GLN A 269 3.40 9.02 5.82
N ILE A 270 2.82 8.61 4.69
CA ILE A 270 3.19 7.36 4.00
C ILE A 270 4.64 7.42 3.54
N ALA A 271 5.08 8.54 2.95
CA ALA A 271 6.46 8.76 2.54
C ALA A 271 7.45 8.66 3.71
N LYS A 272 7.14 9.30 4.85
CA LYS A 272 7.94 9.15 6.08
C LYS A 272 7.99 7.70 6.57
N GLY A 273 6.88 6.96 6.43
CA GLY A 273 6.83 5.54 6.73
C GLY A 273 7.84 4.75 5.90
N PHE A 274 7.89 4.97 4.59
CA PHE A 274 8.85 4.34 3.69
C PHE A 274 10.29 4.68 4.08
N GLU A 275 10.62 5.97 4.30
CA GLU A 275 11.96 6.41 4.71
C GLU A 275 12.46 5.71 5.99
N ILE A 276 11.58 5.45 6.96
CA ILE A 276 11.94 4.73 8.19
C ILE A 276 12.20 3.25 7.92
N LEU A 277 11.42 2.62 7.04
CA LEU A 277 11.67 1.23 6.63
C LEU A 277 12.97 1.11 5.83
N GLU A 278 13.36 2.12 5.06
CA GLU A 278 14.68 2.16 4.40
C GLU A 278 15.83 2.31 5.39
N GLU A 279 15.66 3.14 6.43
CA GLU A 279 16.61 3.21 7.53
C GLU A 279 16.78 1.84 8.21
N LEU A 280 15.66 1.12 8.38
CA LEU A 280 15.64 -0.21 8.99
C LEU A 280 16.32 -1.26 8.09
N GLU A 281 16.05 -1.24 6.79
CA GLU A 281 16.68 -2.09 5.77
C GLU A 281 18.21 -1.91 5.79
N ALA A 282 18.69 -0.66 5.81
CA ALA A 282 20.11 -0.36 5.87
C ALA A 282 20.79 -0.88 7.16
N VAL A 283 20.06 -0.94 8.29
CA VAL A 283 20.55 -1.56 9.52
C VAL A 283 20.63 -3.08 9.38
N MET A 284 19.62 -3.72 8.78
CA MET A 284 19.63 -5.17 8.53
C MET A 284 20.76 -5.60 7.59
N GLU A 285 21.12 -4.75 6.63
CA GLU A 285 22.22 -4.98 5.68
C GLU A 285 23.60 -4.63 6.25
N ASN A 286 23.70 -4.26 7.53
CA ASN A 286 24.92 -3.77 8.18
C ASN A 286 25.53 -2.50 7.52
N LYS A 287 24.76 -1.78 6.70
CA LYS A 287 25.16 -0.49 6.10
C LYS A 287 25.08 0.67 7.09
N LYS A 288 24.25 0.53 8.13
CA LYS A 288 24.07 1.52 9.20
C LYS A 288 24.03 0.82 10.57
N LYS A 289 24.54 1.48 11.61
CA LYS A 289 24.32 1.03 13.00
C LYS A 289 22.98 1.54 13.50
N GLY A 290 22.20 0.70 14.17
CA GLY A 290 20.92 1.10 14.77
C GLY A 290 20.29 -0.03 15.57
N SER A 291 19.29 0.32 16.38
CA SER A 291 18.48 -0.64 17.12
C SER A 291 17.17 -0.91 16.38
N TYR A 292 16.84 -2.19 16.15
CA TYR A 292 15.57 -2.58 15.55
C TYR A 292 14.38 -2.06 16.37
N ASP A 293 14.46 -2.11 17.71
CA ASP A 293 13.41 -1.60 18.59
C ASP A 293 13.19 -0.09 18.42
N GLU A 294 14.27 0.69 18.27
CA GLU A 294 14.17 2.14 18.15
C GLU A 294 13.57 2.56 16.80
N ILE A 295 14.08 1.99 15.71
CA ILE A 295 13.60 2.32 14.36
C ILE A 295 12.17 1.79 14.15
N SER A 296 11.85 0.59 14.65
CA SER A 296 10.47 0.07 14.67
C SER A 296 9.56 0.96 15.52
N SER A 297 10.04 1.52 16.63
CA SER A 297 9.27 2.48 17.43
C SER A 297 8.99 3.77 16.65
N LYS A 298 9.96 4.27 15.87
CA LYS A 298 9.74 5.41 14.96
C LYS A 298 8.66 5.07 13.94
N PHE A 299 8.75 3.90 13.31
CA PHE A 299 7.78 3.45 12.30
C PHE A 299 6.36 3.41 12.88
N TYR A 300 6.15 2.75 14.02
CA TYR A 300 4.84 2.69 14.67
C TYR A 300 4.39 4.02 15.30
N THR A 301 5.29 4.99 15.43
CA THR A 301 4.93 6.36 15.80
C THR A 301 4.37 7.10 14.58
N VAL A 302 5.01 6.95 13.42
CA VAL A 302 4.56 7.58 12.16
C VAL A 302 3.31 6.89 11.60
N ILE A 303 3.24 5.57 11.66
CA ILE A 303 2.09 4.78 11.21
C ILE A 303 1.45 4.14 12.46
N PRO A 304 0.44 4.77 13.06
CA PRO A 304 -0.29 4.21 14.21
C PRO A 304 -0.83 2.80 13.95
N HIS A 305 -0.34 1.84 14.74
CA HIS A 305 -0.82 0.46 14.75
C HIS A 305 -1.54 0.15 16.06
N ASP A 306 -2.62 -0.61 15.98
CA ASP A 306 -3.33 -1.17 17.11
C ASP A 306 -2.77 -2.57 17.45
N PHE A 307 -1.93 -2.64 18.48
CA PHE A 307 -1.40 -3.90 19.01
C PHE A 307 -2.25 -4.46 20.17
N GLY A 308 -3.45 -3.93 20.40
CA GLY A 308 -4.20 -4.15 21.63
C GLY A 308 -3.30 -3.92 22.84
N ARG A 309 -3.39 -4.75 23.88
CA ARG A 309 -2.55 -4.65 25.09
C ARG A 309 -1.17 -5.33 24.98
N VAL A 310 -0.84 -5.85 23.80
CA VAL A 310 0.43 -6.55 23.56
C VAL A 310 1.54 -5.54 23.25
N ARG A 311 2.77 -5.87 23.65
CA ARG A 311 3.96 -5.08 23.28
C ARG A 311 4.12 -5.08 21.75
N PRO A 312 4.29 -3.92 21.10
CA PRO A 312 4.53 -3.88 19.66
C PRO A 312 5.77 -4.70 19.30
N LYS A 313 5.69 -5.48 18.22
CA LYS A 313 6.76 -6.39 17.81
C LYS A 313 7.84 -5.61 17.02
N PRO A 314 9.13 -5.76 17.35
CA PRO A 314 10.20 -5.20 16.52
C PRO A 314 10.19 -5.81 15.12
N ILE A 315 10.42 -4.98 14.11
CA ILE A 315 10.65 -5.41 12.73
C ILE A 315 12.14 -5.73 12.61
N ASN A 316 12.49 -7.03 12.64
CA ASN A 316 13.87 -7.49 12.83
C ASN A 316 14.33 -8.58 11.83
N ASN A 317 13.53 -8.85 10.81
CA ASN A 317 13.86 -9.77 9.73
C ASN A 317 13.28 -9.25 8.40
N ARG A 318 13.74 -9.82 7.28
CA ARG A 318 13.39 -9.35 5.92
C ARG A 318 11.91 -9.57 5.61
N GLU A 319 11.33 -10.64 6.10
CA GLU A 319 9.93 -10.99 5.86
C GLU A 319 9.01 -9.97 6.52
N ALA A 320 9.26 -9.62 7.79
CA ALA A 320 8.51 -8.61 8.51
C ALA A 320 8.70 -7.20 7.92
N LEU A 321 9.91 -6.88 7.44
CA LEU A 321 10.18 -5.63 6.73
C LEU A 321 9.37 -5.54 5.44
N GLN A 322 9.39 -6.60 4.62
CA GLN A 322 8.66 -6.65 3.36
C GLN A 322 7.15 -6.52 3.58
N GLN A 323 6.59 -7.22 4.58
CA GLN A 323 5.18 -7.08 4.95
C GLN A 323 4.79 -5.63 5.28
N LYS A 324 5.70 -4.85 5.87
CA LYS A 324 5.44 -3.43 6.15
C LYS A 324 5.60 -2.53 4.93
N TYR A 325 6.47 -2.86 3.99
CA TYR A 325 6.49 -2.20 2.68
C TYR A 325 5.20 -2.47 1.88
N ASP A 326 4.76 -3.72 1.84
CA ASP A 326 3.52 -4.12 1.16
C ASP A 326 2.32 -3.41 1.77
N MET A 327 2.26 -3.32 3.11
CA MET A 327 1.26 -2.54 3.82
C MET A 327 1.27 -1.05 3.40
N LEU A 328 2.43 -0.39 3.38
CA LEU A 328 2.52 1.01 2.97
C LEU A 328 2.12 1.23 1.50
N ALA A 329 2.40 0.25 0.63
CA ALA A 329 1.96 0.30 -0.77
C ALA A 329 0.43 0.25 -0.85
N VAL A 330 -0.22 -0.66 -0.10
CA VAL A 330 -1.69 -0.70 -0.01
C VAL A 330 -2.26 0.61 0.55
N LEU A 331 -1.61 1.20 1.55
CA LEU A 331 -2.00 2.50 2.10
C LEU A 331 -1.96 3.62 1.06
N ALA A 332 -0.89 3.68 0.25
CA ALA A 332 -0.75 4.67 -0.81
C ALA A 332 -1.85 4.52 -1.87
N ASP A 333 -2.23 3.28 -2.17
CA ASP A 333 -3.25 2.97 -3.17
C ASP A 333 -4.66 3.30 -2.67
N ILE A 334 -4.93 3.07 -1.39
CA ILE A 334 -6.17 3.51 -0.73
C ILE A 334 -6.27 5.04 -0.73
N GLU A 335 -5.18 5.75 -0.43
CA GLU A 335 -5.15 7.22 -0.48
C GLU A 335 -5.39 7.72 -1.92
N LEU A 336 -4.76 7.09 -2.92
CA LEU A 336 -4.98 7.41 -4.32
C LEU A 336 -6.45 7.19 -4.70
N ALA A 337 -7.05 6.04 -4.34
CA ALA A 337 -8.45 5.73 -4.63
C ALA A 337 -9.40 6.77 -4.03
N GLN A 338 -9.15 7.21 -2.80
CA GLN A 338 -9.94 8.26 -2.17
C GLN A 338 -9.71 9.64 -2.81
N SER A 339 -8.48 9.96 -3.19
CA SER A 339 -8.19 11.23 -3.88
C SER A 339 -8.93 11.31 -5.22
N ILE A 340 -9.07 10.18 -5.91
CA ILE A 340 -9.87 10.04 -7.12
C ILE A 340 -11.36 10.29 -6.82
N GLN A 341 -11.88 9.77 -5.71
CA GLN A 341 -13.26 10.03 -5.27
C GLN A 341 -13.49 11.48 -4.86
N LYS A 342 -12.59 12.12 -4.10
CA LYS A 342 -12.75 13.53 -3.66
C LYS A 342 -12.77 14.53 -4.82
N ASN A 343 -12.07 14.24 -5.92
CA ASN A 343 -12.10 15.10 -7.12
C ASN A 343 -13.47 15.11 -7.84
N LYS A 344 -14.38 14.17 -7.51
CA LYS A 344 -15.77 14.12 -7.99
C LYS A 344 -16.57 15.36 -7.58
N ASP A 345 -16.28 15.92 -6.40
CA ASP A 345 -17.09 16.97 -5.79
C ASP A 345 -16.78 18.36 -6.36
N ASP A 346 -15.54 18.57 -6.84
CA ASP A 346 -15.09 19.85 -7.42
C ASP A 346 -15.57 20.04 -8.87
N GLU A 347 -15.76 18.97 -9.66
CA GLU A 347 -16.32 19.07 -11.03
C GLU A 347 -17.85 19.17 -11.06
N THR A 348 -18.53 18.66 -10.03
CA THR A 348 -20.00 18.64 -9.97
C THR A 348 -20.60 19.90 -9.30
N THR A 349 -19.82 20.70 -8.58
CA THR A 349 -20.30 21.91 -7.87
C THR A 349 -20.50 23.15 -8.75
N THR A 350 -20.20 23.11 -10.05
CA THR A 350 -20.40 24.28 -10.95
C THR A 350 -21.63 24.24 -11.84
N LYS A 351 -22.55 23.28 -11.71
CA LYS A 351 -23.82 23.29 -12.48
C LYS A 351 -25.04 23.43 -11.58
N LYS A 352 -25.64 24.61 -11.71
CA LYS A 352 -26.95 25.06 -11.20
C LYS A 352 -27.99 23.93 -11.14
N LYS A 353 -28.81 23.96 -10.08
CA LYS A 353 -30.14 23.33 -9.98
C LYS A 353 -30.86 23.40 -11.34
N ALA A 354 -30.94 22.27 -12.03
CA ALA A 354 -31.84 22.04 -13.15
C ALA A 354 -32.54 20.69 -12.89
N GLU A 355 -33.81 20.60 -13.28
CA GLU A 355 -34.76 19.48 -13.06
C GLU A 355 -34.37 18.15 -13.75
N GLN A 356 -33.09 17.91 -14.01
CA GLN A 356 -32.60 16.68 -14.65
C GLN A 356 -32.00 15.72 -13.60
N ALA A 357 -32.31 14.44 -13.75
CA ALA A 357 -31.79 13.37 -12.91
C ALA A 357 -30.26 13.38 -12.91
N LYS A 358 -29.64 13.25 -11.73
CA LYS A 358 -28.18 13.17 -11.60
C LYS A 358 -27.65 11.89 -12.28
N PRO A 359 -26.41 11.87 -12.82
CA PRO A 359 -25.79 10.64 -13.31
C PRO A 359 -25.73 9.57 -12.22
N HIS A 360 -25.87 8.29 -12.59
CA HIS A 360 -25.82 7.20 -11.62
C HIS A 360 -24.44 7.16 -10.93
N PRO A 361 -24.33 7.02 -9.59
CA PRO A 361 -23.06 7.05 -8.87
C PRO A 361 -22.03 6.02 -9.38
N TYR A 362 -22.48 4.82 -9.74
CA TYR A 362 -21.62 3.81 -10.35
C TYR A 362 -21.04 4.22 -11.70
N ASP A 363 -21.79 4.94 -12.55
CA ASP A 363 -21.28 5.41 -13.84
C ASP A 363 -20.18 6.47 -13.60
N VAL A 364 -20.40 7.38 -12.65
CA VAL A 364 -19.40 8.37 -12.24
C VAL A 364 -18.12 7.70 -11.73
N ASN A 365 -18.25 6.76 -10.80
CA ASN A 365 -17.10 6.04 -10.23
C ASN A 365 -16.38 5.19 -11.30
N TYR A 366 -17.10 4.63 -12.26
CA TYR A 366 -16.52 3.90 -13.38
C TYR A 366 -15.68 4.83 -14.28
N ASP A 367 -16.20 6.00 -14.63
CA ASP A 367 -15.50 6.98 -15.48
C ASP A 367 -14.21 7.51 -14.84
N LEU A 368 -14.15 7.55 -13.50
CA LEU A 368 -12.95 7.91 -12.75
C LEU A 368 -11.79 6.94 -12.98
N LEU A 369 -12.08 5.65 -13.24
CA LEU A 369 -11.07 4.62 -13.49
C LEU A 369 -10.26 4.90 -14.76
N LYS A 370 -10.85 5.58 -15.75
CA LYS A 370 -10.27 5.73 -17.11
C LYS A 370 -9.81 4.39 -17.69
N CYS A 371 -10.68 3.40 -17.52
CA CYS A 371 -10.45 2.02 -17.89
C CYS A 371 -11.76 1.41 -18.37
N SER A 372 -11.77 0.84 -19.57
CA SER A 372 -12.90 0.03 -20.04
C SER A 372 -12.90 -1.34 -19.37
N LEU A 373 -14.08 -1.79 -18.93
CA LEU A 373 -14.30 -3.12 -18.38
C LEU A 373 -15.44 -3.79 -19.15
N GLU A 374 -15.10 -4.67 -20.08
CA GLU A 374 -16.07 -5.42 -20.87
C GLU A 374 -16.31 -6.78 -20.27
N HIS A 375 -17.54 -7.05 -19.82
CA HIS A 375 -17.89 -8.35 -19.23
C HIS A 375 -17.75 -9.47 -20.26
N VAL A 376 -17.07 -10.55 -19.86
CA VAL A 376 -16.85 -11.72 -20.71
C VAL A 376 -18.00 -12.71 -20.52
N ASP A 377 -18.65 -13.10 -21.62
CA ASP A 377 -19.68 -14.12 -21.61
C ASP A 377 -19.12 -15.47 -21.13
N ALA A 378 -19.77 -16.04 -20.11
CA ALA A 378 -19.42 -17.33 -19.52
C ALA A 378 -19.44 -18.51 -20.53
N ASN A 379 -20.15 -18.36 -21.65
CA ASN A 379 -20.21 -19.38 -22.70
C ASN A 379 -19.11 -19.24 -23.77
N SER A 380 -18.36 -18.14 -23.77
CA SER A 380 -17.28 -17.89 -24.72
C SER A 380 -16.10 -18.84 -24.54
N ASP A 381 -15.37 -19.11 -25.62
CA ASP A 381 -14.18 -19.98 -25.57
C ASP A 381 -13.01 -19.34 -24.80
N GLU A 382 -12.95 -18.01 -24.79
CA GLU A 382 -12.06 -17.23 -23.95
C GLU A 382 -12.34 -17.49 -22.46
N PHE A 383 -13.60 -17.38 -22.01
CA PHE A 383 -13.96 -17.69 -20.63
C PHE A 383 -13.66 -19.14 -20.27
N LYS A 384 -13.95 -20.10 -21.16
CA LYS A 384 -13.62 -21.52 -20.94
C LYS A 384 -12.12 -21.73 -20.76
N THR A 385 -11.28 -21.05 -21.54
CA THR A 385 -9.82 -21.09 -21.41
C THR A 385 -9.38 -20.54 -20.05
N ILE A 386 -9.88 -19.37 -19.64
CA ILE A 386 -9.59 -18.75 -18.33
C ILE A 386 -10.06 -19.64 -17.18
N LYS A 387 -11.24 -20.25 -17.31
CA LYS A 387 -11.79 -21.18 -16.33
C LYS A 387 -10.94 -22.43 -16.21
N LYS A 388 -10.53 -23.05 -17.33
CA LYS A 388 -9.63 -24.21 -17.34
C LYS A 388 -8.30 -23.85 -16.67
N TYR A 389 -7.72 -22.70 -17.01
CA TYR A 389 -6.49 -22.22 -16.39
C TYR A 389 -6.64 -22.05 -14.87
N THR A 390 -7.78 -21.50 -14.45
CA THR A 390 -8.11 -21.29 -13.04
C THR A 390 -8.24 -22.60 -12.28
N GLU A 391 -8.98 -23.57 -12.82
CA GLU A 391 -9.27 -24.85 -12.15
C GLU A 391 -8.03 -25.75 -12.07
N ASN A 392 -7.18 -25.75 -13.09
CA ASN A 392 -6.02 -26.64 -13.15
C ASN A 392 -4.83 -26.16 -12.30
N THR A 393 -4.71 -24.86 -12.04
CA THR A 393 -3.55 -24.29 -11.33
C THR A 393 -3.80 -23.90 -9.88
N GLN A 394 -4.89 -24.41 -9.29
CA GLN A 394 -5.28 -24.13 -7.90
C GLN A 394 -4.33 -24.72 -6.86
N GLY A 395 -3.98 -23.89 -5.89
CA GLY A 395 -3.28 -24.30 -4.69
C GLY A 395 -4.21 -24.79 -3.58
N TYR A 396 -3.74 -24.67 -2.35
CA TYR A 396 -4.50 -24.99 -1.14
C TYR A 396 -5.70 -24.05 -0.96
N ARG A 397 -5.48 -22.74 -1.12
CA ARG A 397 -6.55 -21.74 -1.08
C ARG A 397 -7.37 -21.81 -2.36
N LYS A 398 -8.53 -22.44 -2.29
CA LYS A 398 -9.44 -22.60 -3.42
C LYS A 398 -10.07 -21.27 -3.79
N CYS A 399 -10.40 -21.12 -5.06
CA CYS A 399 -11.11 -19.95 -5.57
C CYS A 399 -12.11 -20.37 -6.66
N LYS A 400 -13.17 -19.58 -6.85
CA LYS A 400 -14.17 -19.81 -7.89
C LYS A 400 -14.43 -18.51 -8.63
N ILE A 401 -14.34 -18.53 -9.95
CA ILE A 401 -14.70 -17.40 -10.79
C ILE A 401 -16.19 -17.08 -10.59
N ILE A 402 -16.49 -15.81 -10.34
CA ILE A 402 -17.83 -15.24 -10.37
C ILE A 402 -18.04 -14.55 -11.71
N ASP A 403 -17.16 -13.61 -12.04
CA ASP A 403 -17.23 -12.79 -13.25
C ASP A 403 -15.82 -12.49 -13.77
N VAL A 404 -15.70 -12.25 -15.07
CA VAL A 404 -14.46 -11.88 -15.76
C VAL A 404 -14.72 -10.68 -16.66
N TRP A 405 -13.78 -9.74 -16.70
CA TRP A 405 -13.82 -8.59 -17.60
C TRP A 405 -12.54 -8.51 -18.42
N ARG A 406 -12.66 -8.16 -19.70
CA ARG A 406 -11.54 -7.63 -20.47
C ARG A 406 -11.25 -6.21 -19.97
N VAL A 407 -9.97 -5.92 -19.81
CA VAL A 407 -9.49 -4.64 -19.26
C VAL A 407 -8.83 -3.84 -20.37
N GLY A 408 -9.34 -2.64 -20.63
CA GLY A 408 -8.77 -1.70 -21.59
C GLY A 408 -8.47 -0.36 -20.92
N ARG A 409 -7.26 -0.22 -20.37
CA ARG A 409 -6.83 1.02 -19.72
C ARG A 409 -6.38 2.06 -20.75
N GLU A 410 -6.69 3.32 -20.49
CA GLU A 410 -6.22 4.44 -21.34
C GLU A 410 -4.68 4.50 -21.36
N GLY A 411 -4.08 4.54 -22.56
CA GLY A 411 -2.63 4.63 -22.76
C GLY A 411 -1.85 3.31 -22.67
N ASP A 412 -2.46 2.20 -22.24
CA ASP A 412 -1.74 0.93 -22.09
C ASP A 412 -1.34 0.31 -23.43
N SER A 413 -2.13 0.50 -24.49
CA SER A 413 -1.79 -0.02 -25.82
C SER A 413 -0.51 0.63 -26.35
N GLU A 414 -0.44 1.96 -26.24
CA GLU A 414 0.68 2.78 -26.71
C GLU A 414 1.96 2.53 -25.90
N ARG A 415 1.85 2.38 -24.57
CA ARG A 415 3.01 2.05 -23.72
C ARG A 415 3.52 0.64 -23.99
N PHE A 416 2.61 -0.33 -24.15
CA PHE A 416 2.95 -1.73 -24.32
C PHE A 416 3.51 -2.03 -25.72
N SER A 417 3.18 -1.23 -26.75
CA SER A 417 3.69 -1.42 -28.12
C SER A 417 5.21 -1.24 -28.23
N ALA A 418 5.86 -0.61 -27.25
CA ALA A 418 7.33 -0.59 -27.14
C ALA A 418 7.95 -2.00 -27.15
N HIS A 419 7.17 -3.00 -26.73
CA HIS A 419 7.59 -4.39 -26.64
C HIS A 419 7.10 -5.25 -27.80
N ASP A 420 6.47 -4.70 -28.85
CA ASP A 420 5.84 -5.49 -29.93
C ASP A 420 6.78 -6.49 -30.62
N LYS A 421 8.09 -6.19 -30.65
CA LYS A 421 9.13 -7.07 -31.21
C LYS A 421 9.52 -8.22 -30.27
N ILE A 422 9.17 -8.12 -28.98
CA ILE A 422 9.40 -9.16 -27.99
C ILE A 422 8.38 -10.29 -28.21
N GLU A 423 8.91 -11.46 -28.56
CA GLU A 423 8.19 -12.74 -28.60
C GLU A 423 8.11 -13.36 -27.19
N ASN A 424 7.68 -14.61 -27.07
CA ASN A 424 7.48 -15.30 -25.78
C ASN A 424 6.60 -14.47 -24.83
N ARG A 425 5.31 -14.42 -25.14
CA ARG A 425 4.29 -13.73 -24.35
C ARG A 425 3.46 -14.73 -23.60
N LYS A 426 3.28 -14.50 -22.29
CA LYS A 426 2.45 -15.35 -21.44
C LYS A 426 1.36 -14.57 -20.75
N LEU A 427 0.20 -15.20 -20.61
CA LEU A 427 -0.87 -14.72 -19.76
C LEU A 427 -0.66 -15.26 -18.33
N LEU A 428 -0.32 -14.39 -17.39
CA LEU A 428 0.12 -14.79 -16.05
C LEU A 428 -0.69 -14.13 -14.93
N TRP A 429 -0.80 -14.83 -13.80
CA TRP A 429 -1.57 -14.42 -12.63
C TRP A 429 -0.86 -13.35 -11.80
N HIS A 430 -1.61 -12.33 -11.41
CA HIS A 430 -1.22 -11.38 -10.36
C HIS A 430 -2.36 -11.29 -9.34
N GLY A 431 -2.06 -11.66 -8.09
CA GLY A 431 -3.01 -11.57 -6.98
C GLY A 431 -2.73 -10.34 -6.14
N THR A 432 -3.78 -9.68 -5.66
CA THR A 432 -3.64 -8.42 -4.93
C THR A 432 -4.74 -8.22 -3.90
N ASN A 433 -4.60 -7.21 -3.04
CA ASN A 433 -5.65 -6.81 -2.12
C ASN A 433 -6.79 -6.12 -2.90
N VAL A 434 -8.04 -6.49 -2.60
CA VAL A 434 -9.21 -5.83 -3.21
C VAL A 434 -9.18 -4.30 -3.06
N ALA A 435 -8.58 -3.81 -1.97
CA ALA A 435 -8.40 -2.39 -1.65
C ALA A 435 -7.49 -1.61 -2.60
N VAL A 436 -6.71 -2.28 -3.47
CA VAL A 436 -5.83 -1.58 -4.41
C VAL A 436 -6.30 -1.66 -5.86
N VAL A 437 -7.45 -2.32 -6.11
CA VAL A 437 -7.95 -2.55 -7.47
C VAL A 437 -8.25 -1.24 -8.20
N VAL A 438 -8.83 -0.24 -7.52
CA VAL A 438 -9.06 1.09 -8.11
C VAL A 438 -7.75 1.74 -8.56
N ALA A 439 -6.72 1.71 -7.71
CA ALA A 439 -5.40 2.25 -8.03
C ALA A 439 -4.75 1.53 -9.22
N ILE A 440 -4.82 0.19 -9.26
CA ILE A 440 -4.28 -0.62 -10.35
C ILE A 440 -5.04 -0.36 -11.66
N LEU A 441 -6.38 -0.32 -11.63
CA LEU A 441 -7.17 -0.03 -12.84
C LEU A 441 -6.93 1.40 -13.35
N LYS A 442 -6.61 2.34 -12.46
CA LYS A 442 -6.30 3.71 -12.85
C LYS A 442 -4.87 3.90 -13.37
N SER A 443 -3.89 3.30 -12.70
CA SER A 443 -2.45 3.60 -12.91
C SER A 443 -1.63 2.46 -13.50
N GLY A 444 -2.19 1.25 -13.59
CA GLY A 444 -1.48 0.04 -13.97
C GLY A 444 -0.75 -0.62 -12.79
N LEU A 445 -0.11 -1.76 -13.06
CA LEU A 445 0.82 -2.38 -12.12
C LEU A 445 2.11 -1.57 -12.08
N ARG A 446 2.60 -1.26 -10.87
CA ARG A 446 3.75 -0.39 -10.65
C ARG A 446 4.90 -1.09 -9.95
N ILE A 447 6.12 -0.72 -10.31
CA ILE A 447 7.32 -1.11 -9.55
C ILE A 447 7.51 -0.04 -8.47
N MET A 448 6.97 -0.30 -7.28
CA MET A 448 7.17 0.61 -6.17
C MET A 448 8.68 0.66 -5.81
N PRO A 449 9.30 1.82 -5.58
CA PRO A 449 10.73 1.93 -5.34
C PRO A 449 11.23 1.15 -4.12
N HIS A 450 10.32 0.89 -3.19
CA HIS A 450 10.54 0.12 -1.97
C HIS A 450 9.94 -1.30 -2.04
N SER A 451 9.25 -1.66 -3.12
CA SER A 451 8.92 -3.07 -3.34
C SER A 451 10.21 -3.86 -3.58
N GLY A 452 10.12 -5.13 -3.24
CA GLY A 452 11.21 -6.06 -3.22
C GLY A 452 10.65 -7.43 -2.89
N GLY A 453 11.48 -8.44 -3.03
CA GLY A 453 11.09 -9.80 -2.73
C GLY A 453 12.25 -10.72 -2.98
N ARG A 454 11.92 -11.99 -3.12
CA ARG A 454 12.90 -13.06 -3.32
C ARG A 454 13.70 -12.92 -4.61
N VAL A 455 13.21 -12.11 -5.56
CA VAL A 455 13.80 -11.91 -6.89
C VAL A 455 13.95 -10.40 -7.21
N GLY A 456 14.07 -9.59 -6.15
CA GLY A 456 14.37 -8.17 -6.26
C GLY A 456 13.16 -7.29 -6.61
N LYS A 457 13.41 -6.19 -7.31
CA LYS A 457 12.46 -5.08 -7.51
C LYS A 457 11.83 -5.11 -8.90
N GLY A 458 10.73 -5.82 -9.03
CA GLY A 458 10.01 -5.92 -10.30
C GLY A 458 8.53 -6.17 -10.07
N ILE A 459 7.81 -6.42 -11.16
CA ILE A 459 6.42 -6.88 -11.10
C ILE A 459 6.46 -8.41 -11.12
N TYR A 460 5.83 -9.00 -10.11
CA TYR A 460 5.78 -10.44 -9.89
C TYR A 460 4.52 -11.03 -10.49
N PHE A 461 4.69 -12.08 -11.28
CA PHE A 461 3.62 -12.91 -11.82
C PHE A 461 3.86 -14.38 -11.51
N ALA A 462 2.79 -15.17 -11.53
CA ALA A 462 2.86 -16.62 -11.40
C ALA A 462 2.12 -17.30 -12.55
N SER A 463 2.64 -18.43 -12.99
CA SER A 463 1.90 -19.34 -13.88
C SER A 463 0.85 -20.15 -13.14
N GLU A 464 0.91 -20.23 -11.81
CA GLU A 464 -0.04 -20.97 -10.99
C GLU A 464 -0.86 -20.04 -10.10
N ASN A 465 -2.19 -20.02 -10.23
CA ASN A 465 -3.02 -19.14 -9.40
C ASN A 465 -2.95 -19.50 -7.91
N GLY A 466 -2.57 -20.73 -7.57
CA GLY A 466 -2.33 -21.16 -6.19
C GLY A 466 -1.26 -20.35 -5.47
N LYS A 467 -0.31 -19.78 -6.23
CA LYS A 467 0.69 -18.85 -5.70
C LYS A 467 0.10 -17.47 -5.51
N SER A 468 -0.47 -16.92 -6.57
CA SER A 468 -1.00 -15.56 -6.58
C SER A 468 -2.17 -15.40 -5.62
N SER A 469 -2.96 -16.44 -5.35
CA SER A 469 -4.05 -16.44 -4.36
C SER A 469 -3.58 -16.22 -2.93
N GLY A 470 -2.30 -16.49 -2.62
CA GLY A 470 -1.68 -16.17 -1.33
C GLY A 470 -1.58 -14.66 -1.07
N TYR A 471 -1.56 -13.85 -2.12
CA TYR A 471 -1.47 -12.39 -2.05
C TYR A 471 -2.84 -11.70 -2.11
N VAL A 472 -3.92 -12.47 -2.25
CA VAL A 472 -5.26 -11.89 -2.39
C VAL A 472 -5.82 -11.50 -1.02
N GLY A 473 -5.92 -10.19 -0.79
CA GLY A 473 -6.73 -9.61 0.28
C GLY A 473 -8.20 -9.64 -0.12
N VAL A 474 -9.03 -10.29 0.69
CA VAL A 474 -10.48 -10.46 0.42
C VAL A 474 -11.30 -9.50 1.25
N THR A 475 -12.52 -9.22 0.79
CA THR A 475 -13.55 -8.50 1.54
C THR A 475 -14.81 -9.36 1.68
N GLN A 476 -15.65 -9.04 2.66
CA GLN A 476 -16.97 -9.65 2.79
C GLN A 476 -17.96 -8.92 1.89
N ASP A 477 -18.59 -9.66 0.97
CA ASP A 477 -19.68 -9.13 0.13
C ASP A 477 -20.82 -10.13 0.13
N GLN A 478 -21.98 -9.71 0.66
CA GLN A 478 -23.18 -10.55 0.77
C GLN A 478 -22.92 -11.92 1.43
N GLY A 479 -22.09 -11.94 2.48
CA GLY A 479 -21.75 -13.15 3.24
C GLY A 479 -20.74 -14.08 2.54
N LYS A 480 -20.09 -13.62 1.46
CA LYS A 480 -19.03 -14.37 0.75
C LYS A 480 -17.71 -13.63 0.85
N GLN A 481 -16.61 -14.39 0.93
CA GLN A 481 -15.26 -13.84 0.81
C GLN A 481 -14.94 -13.61 -0.66
N ILE A 482 -14.90 -12.35 -1.08
CA ILE A 482 -14.65 -11.94 -2.45
C ILE A 482 -13.25 -11.34 -2.56
N GLY A 483 -12.51 -11.75 -3.58
CA GLY A 483 -11.23 -11.15 -3.96
C GLY A 483 -11.14 -10.93 -5.46
N ILE A 484 -10.15 -10.15 -5.86
CA ILE A 484 -9.83 -9.87 -7.27
C ILE A 484 -8.45 -10.44 -7.60
N MET A 485 -8.34 -11.04 -8.79
CA MET A 485 -7.06 -11.38 -9.41
C MET A 485 -7.01 -10.84 -10.83
N PHE A 486 -5.81 -10.56 -11.32
CA PHE A 486 -5.56 -10.13 -12.68
C PHE A 486 -4.87 -11.22 -13.48
N LEU A 487 -5.20 -11.28 -14.78
CA LEU A 487 -4.40 -11.97 -15.78
C LEU A 487 -3.76 -10.92 -16.69
N ASN A 488 -2.44 -11.01 -16.80
CA ASN A 488 -1.61 -10.01 -17.47
C ASN A 488 -0.90 -10.65 -18.63
N GLU A 489 -0.93 -10.01 -19.79
CA GLU A 489 -0.01 -10.33 -20.87
C GLU A 489 1.36 -9.77 -20.48
N VAL A 490 2.35 -10.66 -20.39
CA VAL A 490 3.72 -10.32 -20.01
C VAL A 490 4.62 -10.68 -21.17
N ALA A 491 5.34 -9.69 -21.71
CA ALA A 491 6.31 -9.88 -22.78
C ALA A 491 7.64 -10.36 -22.18
N LEU A 492 7.79 -11.66 -21.97
CA LEU A 492 8.92 -12.23 -21.22
C LEU A 492 10.21 -12.24 -22.03
N GLY A 493 10.12 -12.31 -23.36
CA GLY A 493 11.29 -12.35 -24.24
C GLY A 493 12.26 -13.46 -23.84
N LYS A 494 13.54 -13.12 -23.80
CA LYS A 494 14.60 -14.01 -23.37
C LYS A 494 14.68 -14.05 -21.83
N GLU A 495 14.39 -15.22 -21.28
CA GLU A 495 14.27 -15.46 -19.83
C GLU A 495 15.62 -15.80 -19.17
N HIS A 496 16.01 -15.08 -18.12
CA HIS A 496 17.11 -15.47 -17.23
C HIS A 496 16.59 -16.34 -16.09
N SER A 497 17.03 -17.59 -16.00
CA SER A 497 16.51 -18.53 -14.98
C SER A 497 17.36 -18.52 -13.71
N ILE A 498 16.72 -18.44 -12.55
CA ILE A 498 17.34 -18.62 -11.23
C ILE A 498 16.62 -19.71 -10.44
N THR A 499 17.30 -20.33 -9.47
CA THR A 499 16.75 -21.37 -8.59
C THR A 499 16.99 -21.11 -7.10
N VAL A 500 17.65 -19.98 -6.80
CA VAL A 500 17.93 -19.48 -5.46
C VAL A 500 17.55 -18.00 -5.41
N ASP A 501 17.20 -17.52 -4.23
CA ASP A 501 16.75 -16.14 -4.02
C ASP A 501 17.86 -15.14 -4.39
N ASP A 502 17.48 -14.12 -5.16
CA ASP A 502 18.31 -12.94 -5.43
C ASP A 502 17.47 -11.67 -5.27
N SER A 503 17.37 -11.24 -4.01
CA SER A 503 16.68 -10.00 -3.63
C SER A 503 17.38 -8.71 -4.11
N SER A 504 18.57 -8.80 -4.71
CA SER A 504 19.34 -7.63 -5.13
C SER A 504 18.97 -7.14 -6.54
N LEU A 505 18.26 -7.96 -7.32
CA LEU A 505 17.90 -7.68 -8.71
C LEU A 505 17.05 -6.42 -8.83
N LYS A 506 17.39 -5.59 -9.83
CA LYS A 506 16.63 -4.38 -10.21
C LYS A 506 16.38 -4.26 -11.71
N LYS A 507 16.98 -5.16 -12.48
CA LYS A 507 16.87 -5.33 -13.92
C LYS A 507 17.29 -6.76 -14.25
N PRO A 508 16.86 -7.33 -15.38
CA PRO A 508 17.40 -8.60 -15.83
C PRO A 508 18.90 -8.47 -16.13
N PRO A 509 19.69 -9.57 -16.05
CA PRO A 509 21.08 -9.57 -16.51
C PRO A 509 21.18 -9.16 -17.99
N ALA A 510 22.38 -8.73 -18.40
CA ALA A 510 22.61 -8.30 -19.78
C ALA A 510 22.16 -9.38 -20.78
N ASN A 511 21.50 -8.95 -21.86
CA ASN A 511 20.95 -9.80 -22.92
C ASN A 511 19.75 -10.68 -22.51
N PHE A 512 19.03 -10.33 -21.44
CA PHE A 512 17.77 -10.94 -21.04
C PHE A 512 16.71 -9.86 -20.84
N ASP A 513 15.45 -10.20 -21.09
CA ASP A 513 14.31 -9.29 -20.98
C ASP A 513 13.56 -9.50 -19.66
N SER A 514 13.67 -10.68 -19.06
CA SER A 514 12.99 -11.05 -17.82
C SER A 514 13.83 -11.99 -16.94
N VAL A 515 13.43 -12.12 -15.68
CA VAL A 515 13.97 -13.14 -14.76
C VAL A 515 12.86 -14.11 -14.41
N VAL A 516 13.14 -15.41 -14.47
CA VAL A 516 12.21 -16.46 -14.03
C VAL A 516 12.85 -17.26 -12.91
N ALA A 517 12.32 -17.11 -11.71
CA ALA A 517 12.67 -17.99 -10.60
C ALA A 517 11.93 -19.32 -10.80
N ARG A 518 12.67 -20.35 -11.18
CA ARG A 518 12.09 -21.64 -11.61
C ARG A 518 11.61 -22.43 -10.41
N GLY A 519 10.32 -22.75 -10.41
CA GLY A 519 9.69 -23.56 -9.38
C GLY A 519 10.04 -25.04 -9.46
N GLN A 520 9.80 -25.75 -8.37
CA GLN A 520 9.74 -27.22 -8.37
C GLN A 520 8.54 -27.76 -9.15
N THR A 521 7.53 -26.93 -9.38
CA THR A 521 6.37 -27.19 -10.25
C THR A 521 6.17 -26.10 -11.30
N GLU A 522 5.57 -26.48 -12.41
CA GLU A 522 5.10 -25.62 -13.50
C GLU A 522 3.90 -26.33 -14.18
N PRO A 523 2.86 -25.62 -14.66
CA PRO A 523 1.84 -26.19 -15.53
C PRO A 523 2.47 -26.97 -16.70
N ASP A 524 1.94 -28.16 -17.01
CA ASP A 524 2.46 -28.96 -18.13
C ASP A 524 2.32 -28.20 -19.45
N PRO A 525 3.44 -27.83 -20.12
CA PRO A 525 3.40 -27.02 -21.34
C PRO A 525 2.72 -27.73 -22.52
N LYS A 526 2.51 -29.06 -22.45
CA LYS A 526 1.77 -29.81 -23.47
C LYS A 526 0.29 -29.43 -23.54
N ASP A 527 -0.25 -28.93 -22.43
CA ASP A 527 -1.64 -28.51 -22.30
C ASP A 527 -1.80 -26.98 -22.41
N ASP A 528 -0.75 -26.25 -22.79
CA ASP A 528 -0.81 -24.82 -23.00
C ASP A 528 -1.86 -24.47 -24.07
N ALA A 529 -2.71 -23.51 -23.75
CA ALA A 529 -3.61 -22.91 -24.73
C ALA A 529 -2.93 -21.68 -25.36
N GLU A 530 -3.45 -21.25 -26.50
CA GLU A 530 -3.00 -20.03 -27.17
C GLU A 530 -4.19 -19.09 -27.33
N LEU A 531 -4.02 -17.83 -26.95
CA LEU A 531 -4.93 -16.74 -27.27
C LEU A 531 -4.24 -15.80 -28.25
N THR A 532 -5.00 -15.30 -29.24
CA THR A 532 -4.52 -14.22 -30.10
C THR A 532 -5.14 -12.91 -29.62
N ILE A 533 -4.32 -12.00 -29.10
CA ILE A 533 -4.75 -10.67 -28.64
C ILE A 533 -3.90 -9.64 -29.38
N ASP A 534 -4.54 -8.64 -29.99
CA ASP A 534 -3.89 -7.59 -30.77
C ASP A 534 -2.93 -8.14 -31.86
N GLY A 535 -3.28 -9.28 -32.46
CA GLY A 535 -2.47 -9.95 -33.49
C GLY A 535 -1.23 -10.69 -32.96
N LYS A 536 -1.02 -10.75 -31.65
CA LYS A 536 0.07 -11.48 -31.00
C LYS A 536 -0.42 -12.79 -30.39
N LYS A 537 0.39 -13.84 -30.51
CA LYS A 537 0.15 -15.14 -29.88
C LYS A 537 0.61 -15.08 -28.42
N ILE A 538 -0.29 -15.44 -27.51
CA ILE A 538 -0.05 -15.42 -26.07
C ILE A 538 -0.31 -16.82 -25.53
N THR A 539 0.71 -17.39 -24.90
CA THR A 539 0.61 -18.68 -24.22
C THR A 539 -0.17 -18.53 -22.92
N VAL A 540 -1.15 -19.40 -22.71
CA VAL A 540 -1.91 -19.51 -21.46
C VAL A 540 -1.57 -20.87 -20.82
N PRO A 541 -0.87 -20.90 -19.67
CA PRO A 541 -0.41 -22.13 -19.03
C PRO A 541 -1.53 -23.02 -18.42
N THR A 542 -2.43 -23.57 -19.23
CA THR A 542 -3.65 -24.25 -18.73
C THR A 542 -3.42 -25.67 -18.20
N GLY A 543 -2.22 -26.21 -18.32
CA GLY A 543 -1.87 -27.54 -17.82
C GLY A 543 -1.99 -27.69 -16.31
N LYS A 544 -2.10 -28.93 -15.84
CA LYS A 544 -1.94 -29.21 -14.41
C LYS A 544 -0.46 -29.12 -14.04
N PRO A 545 -0.10 -28.59 -12.86
CA PRO A 545 1.30 -28.52 -12.44
C PRO A 545 1.97 -29.90 -12.39
N ILE A 546 3.12 -30.02 -13.04
CA ILE A 546 4.00 -31.19 -13.01
C ILE A 546 5.31 -30.82 -12.33
N ARG A 547 6.06 -31.84 -11.87
CA ARG A 547 7.41 -31.63 -11.32
C ARG A 547 8.36 -31.21 -12.43
N THR A 548 9.11 -30.15 -12.19
CA THR A 548 10.14 -29.66 -13.11
C THR A 548 11.46 -30.38 -12.88
N THR A 549 12.45 -30.10 -13.74
CA THR A 549 13.85 -30.52 -13.53
C THR A 549 14.52 -29.80 -12.36
N TYR A 550 13.91 -28.74 -11.82
CA TYR A 550 14.47 -27.89 -10.76
C TYR A 550 14.01 -28.35 -9.36
N SER A 551 14.18 -29.65 -9.06
CA SER A 551 13.71 -30.24 -7.80
C SER A 551 14.39 -29.67 -6.55
N SER A 552 15.60 -29.12 -6.69
CA SER A 552 16.37 -28.47 -5.61
C SER A 552 16.14 -26.96 -5.50
N SER A 553 15.24 -26.38 -6.31
CA SER A 553 14.94 -24.94 -6.26
C SER A 553 14.39 -24.52 -4.90
N SER A 554 14.78 -23.32 -4.44
CA SER A 554 14.19 -22.66 -3.28
C SER A 554 12.75 -22.21 -3.53
N PHE A 555 12.29 -22.24 -4.79
CA PHE A 555 10.95 -21.83 -5.19
C PHE A 555 10.05 -23.05 -5.40
N ALA A 556 8.94 -23.13 -4.67
CA ALA A 556 7.98 -24.23 -4.85
C ALA A 556 7.29 -24.17 -6.24
N GLN A 557 6.86 -22.96 -6.63
CA GLN A 557 6.18 -22.66 -7.90
C GLN A 557 6.92 -21.49 -8.57
N SER A 558 6.94 -21.47 -9.90
CA SER A 558 7.68 -20.45 -10.66
C SER A 558 7.19 -19.03 -10.39
N GLU A 559 8.12 -18.07 -10.41
CA GLU A 559 7.84 -16.62 -10.38
C GLU A 559 8.44 -15.99 -11.63
N TYR A 560 7.64 -15.22 -12.35
CA TYR A 560 8.02 -14.52 -13.56
C TYR A 560 8.12 -13.03 -13.24
N LEU A 561 9.27 -12.44 -13.54
CA LEU A 561 9.56 -11.07 -13.21
C LEU A 561 9.98 -10.24 -14.41
N ILE A 562 9.35 -9.09 -14.52
CA ILE A 562 9.76 -7.98 -15.38
C ILE A 562 10.21 -6.80 -14.52
N TYR A 563 11.06 -5.96 -15.09
CA TYR A 563 11.66 -4.82 -14.41
C TYR A 563 11.33 -3.49 -15.10
N GLN A 564 10.40 -3.51 -16.04
CA GLN A 564 9.80 -2.34 -16.68
C GLN A 564 8.28 -2.48 -16.63
N GLU A 565 7.57 -1.44 -16.18
CA GLU A 565 6.12 -1.49 -16.01
C GLU A 565 5.37 -1.70 -17.34
N ASN A 566 5.87 -1.06 -18.40
CA ASN A 566 5.33 -1.14 -19.75
C ASN A 566 5.56 -2.51 -20.43
N GLN A 567 6.27 -3.45 -19.80
CA GLN A 567 6.49 -4.81 -20.30
C GLN A 567 5.35 -5.80 -19.90
N CYS A 568 4.31 -5.29 -19.23
CA CYS A 568 3.06 -6.01 -19.03
C CYS A 568 1.85 -5.14 -19.40
N ARG A 569 0.75 -5.83 -19.71
CA ARG A 569 -0.57 -5.22 -19.89
C ARG A 569 -1.64 -6.08 -19.22
N ILE A 570 -2.48 -5.45 -18.40
CA ILE A 570 -3.62 -6.13 -17.79
C ILE A 570 -4.61 -6.47 -18.91
N ARG A 571 -4.91 -7.77 -19.08
CA ARG A 571 -5.88 -8.22 -20.08
C ARG A 571 -7.21 -8.58 -19.45
N TYR A 572 -7.19 -9.18 -18.25
CA TYR A 572 -8.40 -9.57 -17.55
C TYR A 572 -8.38 -9.22 -16.07
N LEU A 573 -9.54 -8.83 -15.56
CA LEU A 573 -9.87 -8.76 -14.14
C LEU A 573 -10.85 -9.89 -13.82
N LEU A 574 -10.59 -10.64 -12.75
CA LEU A 574 -11.43 -11.74 -12.32
C LEU A 574 -11.96 -11.47 -10.91
N LYS A 575 -13.30 -11.42 -10.77
CA LYS A 575 -13.96 -11.42 -9.47
C LYS A 575 -14.16 -12.86 -9.02
N MET A 576 -13.64 -13.20 -7.85
CA MET A 576 -13.56 -14.58 -7.39
C MET A 576 -14.06 -14.72 -5.96
N GLN A 577 -14.70 -15.85 -5.67
CA GLN A 577 -15.01 -16.29 -4.31
C GLN A 577 -13.85 -17.14 -3.78
N PHE A 578 -13.40 -16.87 -2.56
CA PHE A 578 -12.35 -17.61 -1.84
C PHE A 578 -12.90 -18.46 -0.69
#